data_AF-A0A663LYZ1-F1
#
_entry.id   AF-A0A663LYZ1-F1
#
_cell.length_a   1.000
_cell.length_b   1.000
_cell.length_c   1.000
_cell.angle_alpha   90.00
_cell.angle_beta   90.00
_cell.angle_gamma   90.00
#
_symmetry.space_group_name_H-M   'P 1'
#
loop_
_entity.id
_entity.type
_entity.pdbx_description
1 polymer ?
#
loop_
_entity_poly.entity_id
_entity_poly.type
_entity_poly.pdbx_seq_one_letter_code
_entity_poly.pdbx_strand_id
1 'polypeptide(L)'
;MKRITYWPQLVLGELEIFLLFFSSDIAPGNLTAFFSFFTPFVFLGLTFNWGALLGWSAIRGSCEWSVCLPLYFAGVMWTLVYDTIYAHQDKRDDVIIGVKSTALQFKEDTKQWLSGFSLAMLLSLCMAGMNCNQMFPYYSAVAAVGAHLAHQIYTLDIDKPEDCWKKFASNRTVGVLLFTGIVLGNLWKQKDPKNIEEPLENK
;
A
#
# COMPACT_ATOMS: atom_id res chain seq x y z
N MET A 1 19.94 -18.66 -17.82
CA MET A 1 18.99 -19.79 -17.83
C MET A 1 17.64 -19.26 -17.37
N LYS A 2 16.69 -19.13 -18.31
CA LYS A 2 15.37 -18.50 -18.14
C LYS A 2 14.51 -19.28 -17.13
N ARG A 3 13.92 -18.62 -16.14
CA ARG A 3 12.77 -19.13 -15.36
C ARG A 3 11.66 -18.08 -15.34
N ILE A 4 10.68 -18.31 -16.21
CA ILE A 4 9.23 -18.19 -15.97
C ILE A 4 8.80 -16.98 -15.12
N THR A 5 8.41 -15.90 -15.81
CA THR A 5 7.43 -14.92 -15.32
C THR A 5 6.55 -14.49 -16.50
N TYR A 6 5.88 -15.47 -17.14
CA TYR A 6 4.77 -15.23 -18.09
C TYR A 6 3.41 -15.04 -17.40
N TRP A 7 3.41 -14.95 -16.06
CA TRP A 7 2.21 -14.76 -15.26
C TRP A 7 1.53 -13.39 -15.40
N PRO A 8 2.21 -12.29 -15.76
CA PRO A 8 1.52 -11.04 -16.04
C PRO A 8 0.64 -11.11 -17.29
N GLN A 9 1.03 -11.85 -18.33
CA GLN A 9 0.35 -11.78 -19.64
C GLN A 9 -1.07 -12.37 -19.65
N LEU A 10 -1.38 -13.34 -18.79
CA LEU A 10 -2.71 -13.95 -18.69
C LEU A 10 -3.70 -13.05 -17.94
N VAL A 11 -3.24 -12.29 -16.94
CA VAL A 11 -4.05 -11.29 -16.23
C VAL A 11 -4.19 -10.00 -17.05
N LEU A 12 -3.16 -9.64 -17.82
CA LEU A 12 -3.17 -8.48 -18.72
C LEU A 12 -4.15 -8.67 -19.89
N GLY A 13 -4.35 -9.90 -20.40
CA GLY A 13 -5.30 -10.17 -21.48
C GLY A 13 -6.78 -9.94 -21.10
N GLU A 14 -7.15 -10.22 -19.85
CA GLU A 14 -8.52 -9.96 -19.36
C GLU A 14 -8.75 -8.47 -19.06
N LEU A 15 -7.68 -7.73 -18.73
CA LEU A 15 -7.72 -6.29 -18.47
C LEU A 15 -7.71 -5.43 -19.73
N GLU A 16 -7.15 -5.90 -20.86
CA GLU A 16 -7.27 -5.19 -22.15
C GLU A 16 -8.72 -5.02 -22.58
N ILE A 17 -9.59 -6.01 -22.31
CA ILE A 17 -11.02 -5.92 -22.62
C ILE A 17 -11.72 -4.86 -21.74
N PHE A 18 -11.32 -4.74 -20.47
CA PHE A 18 -11.82 -3.70 -19.56
C PHE A 18 -11.28 -2.31 -19.92
N LEU A 19 -10.04 -2.20 -20.37
CA LEU A 19 -9.42 -0.95 -20.80
C LEU A 19 -9.99 -0.45 -22.14
N LEU A 20 -10.35 -1.34 -23.06
CA LEU A 20 -11.07 -0.98 -24.29
C LEU A 20 -12.44 -0.36 -24.01
N PHE A 21 -13.09 -0.75 -22.90
CA PHE A 21 -14.38 -0.19 -22.48
C PHE A 21 -14.27 1.24 -21.91
N PHE A 22 -13.11 1.59 -21.32
CA PHE A 22 -12.82 2.94 -20.83
C PHE A 22 -12.10 3.83 -21.85
N SER A 23 -11.54 3.24 -22.91
CA SER A 23 -10.79 3.98 -23.93
C SER A 23 -11.66 4.70 -24.97
N SER A 24 -13.00 4.58 -24.89
CA SER A 24 -13.90 5.32 -25.78
C SER A 24 -14.09 6.79 -25.38
N ASP A 25 -13.67 7.22 -24.19
CA ASP A 25 -13.83 8.61 -23.73
C ASP A 25 -12.49 9.29 -23.46
N ILE A 26 -12.02 10.03 -24.48
CA ILE A 26 -11.22 11.26 -24.42
C ILE A 26 -10.21 11.32 -23.26
N ALA A 27 -9.11 10.58 -23.40
CA ALA A 27 -7.92 10.74 -22.59
C ALA A 27 -6.74 11.12 -23.51
N PRO A 28 -6.05 12.26 -23.31
CA PRO A 28 -4.88 12.61 -24.13
C PRO A 28 -3.81 11.52 -24.01
N GLY A 29 -3.04 11.26 -25.08
CA GLY A 29 -2.16 10.09 -25.20
C GLY A 29 -1.10 9.86 -24.10
N ASN A 30 -0.89 10.84 -23.21
CA ASN A 30 -0.06 10.71 -22.01
C ASN A 30 -0.78 9.96 -20.87
N LEU A 31 -2.10 10.07 -20.81
CA LEU A 31 -2.96 9.47 -19.78
C LEU A 31 -3.23 7.99 -20.06
N THR A 32 -3.34 7.59 -21.33
CA THR A 32 -3.45 6.17 -21.73
C THR A 32 -2.16 5.40 -21.46
N ALA A 33 -1.00 6.02 -21.71
CA ALA A 33 0.29 5.45 -21.32
C ALA A 33 0.40 5.34 -19.79
N PHE A 34 0.10 6.43 -19.05
CA PHE A 34 0.10 6.42 -17.58
C PHE A 34 -0.79 5.31 -17.02
N PHE A 35 -2.01 5.14 -17.55
CA PHE A 35 -2.92 4.09 -17.13
C PHE A 35 -2.34 2.70 -17.38
N SER A 36 -1.85 2.38 -18.58
CA SER A 36 -1.24 1.06 -18.86
C SER A 36 -0.04 0.73 -17.97
N PHE A 37 0.75 1.73 -17.57
CA PHE A 37 1.94 1.53 -16.73
C PHE A 37 1.65 1.46 -15.23
N PHE A 38 0.68 2.23 -14.74
CA PHE A 38 0.30 2.27 -13.32
C PHE A 38 -0.61 1.09 -12.93
N THR A 39 -1.42 0.63 -13.89
CA THR A 39 -2.33 -0.53 -13.79
C THR A 39 -1.69 -1.74 -13.10
N PRO A 40 -0.57 -2.34 -13.56
CA PRO A 40 -0.04 -3.56 -12.94
C PRO A 40 0.31 -3.39 -11.46
N PHE A 41 0.86 -2.24 -11.05
CA PHE A 41 1.20 -1.95 -9.65
C PHE A 41 -0.04 -1.78 -8.77
N VAL A 42 -1.08 -1.12 -9.30
CA VAL A 42 -2.37 -1.02 -8.61
C VAL A 42 -3.03 -2.38 -8.49
N PHE A 43 -3.07 -3.20 -9.54
CA PHE A 43 -3.66 -4.55 -9.50
C PHE A 43 -2.87 -5.49 -8.57
N LEU A 44 -1.55 -5.35 -8.49
CA LEU A 44 -0.74 -6.07 -7.51
C LEU A 44 -1.10 -5.66 -6.08
N GLY A 45 -1.20 -4.36 -5.81
CA GLY A 45 -1.67 -3.84 -4.53
C GLY A 45 -3.07 -4.32 -4.18
N LEU A 46 -4.00 -4.34 -5.15
CA LEU A 46 -5.37 -4.78 -4.94
C LEU A 46 -5.45 -6.28 -4.61
N THR A 47 -4.65 -7.11 -5.29
CA THR A 47 -4.67 -8.57 -5.11
C THR A 47 -4.00 -9.01 -3.80
N PHE A 48 -2.86 -8.40 -3.43
CA PHE A 48 -2.17 -8.74 -2.18
C PHE A 48 -2.89 -8.21 -0.92
N ASN A 49 -3.53 -7.05 -1.00
CA ASN A 49 -4.20 -6.47 0.17
C ASN A 49 -5.60 -7.04 0.43
N TRP A 50 -6.11 -7.94 -0.42
CA TRP A 50 -7.39 -8.62 -0.21
C TRP A 50 -7.43 -9.40 1.12
N GLY A 51 -6.26 -9.82 1.63
CA GLY A 51 -6.10 -10.43 2.94
C GLY A 51 -6.65 -9.58 4.10
N ALA A 52 -6.66 -8.25 3.99
CA ALA A 52 -7.25 -7.37 5.01
C ALA A 52 -8.78 -7.55 5.11
N LEU A 53 -9.45 -7.71 3.98
CA LEU A 53 -10.90 -7.94 3.91
C LEU A 53 -11.26 -9.33 4.46
N LEU A 54 -10.48 -10.35 4.07
CA LEU A 54 -10.67 -11.73 4.54
C LEU A 54 -10.36 -11.87 6.03
N GLY A 55 -9.31 -11.21 6.52
CA GLY A 55 -8.96 -11.23 7.94
C GLY A 55 -10.06 -10.64 8.81
N TRP A 56 -10.66 -9.53 8.37
CA TRP A 56 -11.79 -8.93 9.08
C TRP A 56 -13.04 -9.81 9.05
N SER A 57 -13.43 -10.31 7.87
CA SER A 57 -14.63 -11.14 7.73
C SER A 57 -14.51 -12.47 8.48
N ALA A 58 -13.32 -13.06 8.55
CA ALA A 58 -13.06 -14.29 9.31
C ALA A 58 -13.27 -14.12 10.82
N ILE A 59 -13.00 -12.94 11.38
CA ILE A 59 -13.12 -12.67 12.82
C ILE A 59 -14.53 -12.18 13.18
N ARG A 60 -15.10 -11.27 12.37
CA ARG A 60 -16.37 -10.57 12.69
C ARG A 60 -17.60 -11.17 12.00
N GLY A 61 -17.42 -12.09 11.06
CA GLY A 61 -18.50 -12.68 10.27
C GLY A 61 -19.15 -11.74 9.24
N SER A 62 -18.73 -10.47 9.19
CA SER A 62 -19.20 -9.46 8.26
C SER A 62 -18.07 -8.48 7.91
N CYS A 63 -18.16 -7.83 6.75
CA CYS A 63 -17.25 -6.75 6.38
C CYS A 63 -17.86 -5.41 6.78
N GLU A 64 -17.24 -4.73 7.74
CA GLU A 64 -17.61 -3.36 8.06
C GLU A 64 -16.89 -2.42 7.09
N TRP A 65 -17.58 -1.98 6.04
CA TRP A 65 -16.96 -1.23 4.95
C TRP A 65 -16.31 0.08 5.38
N SER A 66 -16.80 0.70 6.46
CA SER A 66 -16.21 1.88 7.11
C SER A 66 -14.76 1.65 7.57
N VAL A 67 -14.41 0.43 7.98
CA VAL A 67 -13.06 0.06 8.43
C VAL A 67 -12.27 -0.62 7.32
N CYS A 68 -12.93 -1.56 6.64
CA CYS A 68 -12.31 -2.41 5.63
C CYS A 68 -11.81 -1.62 4.43
N LEU A 69 -12.58 -0.63 3.93
CA LEU A 69 -12.18 0.14 2.75
C LEU A 69 -10.97 1.04 3.03
N PRO A 70 -10.93 1.87 4.09
CA PRO A 70 -9.73 2.65 4.39
C PRO A 70 -8.50 1.78 4.67
N LEU A 71 -8.66 0.64 5.35
CA LEU A 71 -7.56 -0.27 5.61
C LEU A 71 -7.01 -0.90 4.31
N TYR A 72 -7.91 -1.33 3.42
CA TYR A 72 -7.54 -1.86 2.11
C TYR A 72 -6.84 -0.81 1.25
N PHE A 73 -7.39 0.40 1.19
CA PHE A 73 -6.80 1.51 0.46
C PHE A 73 -5.42 1.90 1.00
N ALA A 74 -5.23 1.90 2.33
CA ALA A 74 -3.92 2.10 2.94
C ALA A 74 -2.91 1.06 2.45
N GLY A 75 -3.32 -0.21 2.37
CA GLY A 75 -2.50 -1.28 1.83
C GLY A 75 -2.10 -1.07 0.37
N VAL A 76 -3.04 -0.64 -0.48
CA VAL A 76 -2.76 -0.33 -1.90
C VAL A 76 -1.77 0.83 -2.02
N MET A 77 -1.97 1.90 -1.24
CA MET A 77 -1.05 3.04 -1.23
C MET A 77 0.36 2.64 -0.75
N TRP A 78 0.45 1.75 0.24
CA TRP A 78 1.72 1.21 0.70
C TRP A 78 2.42 0.40 -0.40
N THR A 79 1.67 -0.42 -1.16
CA THR A 79 2.21 -1.13 -2.34
C THR A 79 2.78 -0.20 -3.37
N LEU A 80 2.07 0.88 -3.69
CA LEU A 80 2.57 1.89 -4.62
C LEU A 80 3.88 2.52 -4.13
N VAL A 81 4.05 2.74 -2.82
CA VAL A 81 5.29 3.29 -2.26
C VAL A 81 6.47 2.34 -2.51
N TYR A 82 6.39 1.09 -2.06
CA TYR A 82 7.54 0.18 -2.17
C TYR A 82 7.79 -0.28 -3.61
N ASP A 83 6.76 -0.46 -4.43
CA ASP A 83 6.92 -0.86 -5.83
C ASP A 83 7.53 0.27 -6.66
N THR A 84 7.18 1.53 -6.39
CA THR A 84 7.79 2.68 -7.06
C THR A 84 9.29 2.78 -6.73
N ILE A 85 9.68 2.47 -5.49
CA ILE A 85 11.10 2.39 -5.09
C ILE A 85 11.78 1.22 -5.82
N TYR A 86 11.12 0.07 -5.89
CA TYR A 86 11.64 -1.11 -6.58
C TYR A 86 11.82 -0.87 -8.09
N ALA A 87 10.90 -0.17 -8.74
CA ALA A 87 11.01 0.20 -10.16
C ALA A 87 12.27 1.03 -10.48
N HIS A 88 12.82 1.76 -9.50
CA HIS A 88 14.08 2.49 -9.69
C HIS A 88 15.32 1.59 -9.65
N GLN A 89 15.20 0.37 -9.11
CA GLN A 89 16.27 -0.63 -9.12
C GLN A 89 16.54 -1.13 -10.55
N ASP A 90 15.48 -1.38 -11.31
CA ASP A 90 15.55 -1.94 -12.66
C ASP A 90 15.67 -0.86 -13.76
N LYS A 91 15.71 0.44 -13.37
CA LYS A 91 15.78 1.61 -14.27
C LYS A 91 16.85 1.51 -15.35
N ARG A 92 18.04 0.98 -15.03
CA ARG A 92 19.14 0.86 -16.01
C ARG A 92 18.87 -0.21 -17.05
N ASP A 93 18.31 -1.34 -16.63
CA ASP A 93 17.97 -2.45 -17.52
C ASP A 93 16.76 -2.09 -18.39
N ASP A 94 15.78 -1.37 -17.83
CA ASP A 94 14.62 -0.85 -18.56
C ASP A 94 15.02 0.11 -19.70
N VAL A 95 16.02 0.97 -19.46
CA VAL A 95 16.58 1.88 -20.47
C VAL A 95 17.27 1.12 -21.60
N ILE A 96 18.01 0.06 -21.28
CA ILE A 96 18.72 -0.77 -22.27
C ILE A 96 17.73 -1.53 -23.16
N ILE A 97 16.63 -2.01 -22.58
CA ILE A 97 15.60 -2.80 -23.29
C ILE A 97 14.58 -1.88 -24.00
N GLY A 98 14.61 -0.58 -23.74
CA GLY A 98 13.72 0.41 -24.37
C GLY A 98 12.29 0.41 -23.80
N VAL A 99 12.10 -0.13 -22.59
CA VAL A 99 10.81 -0.15 -21.90
C VAL A 99 10.59 1.18 -21.17
N LYS A 100 9.43 1.81 -21.37
CA LYS A 100 9.05 3.04 -20.67
C LYS A 100 8.53 2.73 -19.26
N SER A 101 9.44 2.54 -18.31
CA SER A 101 9.10 2.20 -16.91
C SER A 101 8.63 3.42 -16.09
N THR A 102 7.90 3.19 -15.00
CA THR A 102 7.39 4.21 -14.06
C THR A 102 8.52 5.09 -13.51
N ALA A 103 9.72 4.51 -13.32
CA ALA A 103 10.93 5.23 -12.92
C ALA A 103 11.41 6.26 -13.98
N LEU A 104 11.13 6.03 -15.26
CA LEU A 104 11.43 6.95 -16.37
C LEU A 104 10.40 8.07 -16.50
N GLN A 105 9.16 7.85 -16.02
CA GLN A 105 8.09 8.83 -16.07
C GLN A 105 8.07 9.77 -14.85
N PHE A 106 8.33 9.27 -13.63
CA PHE A 106 8.40 10.11 -12.43
C PHE A 106 9.72 10.87 -12.28
N LYS A 107 10.82 10.41 -12.89
CA LYS A 107 12.11 11.09 -12.92
C LYS A 107 12.50 11.68 -11.55
N GLU A 108 12.65 13.00 -11.46
CA GLU A 108 13.06 13.73 -10.25
C GLU A 108 11.91 13.94 -9.25
N ASP A 109 10.65 13.86 -9.70
CA ASP A 109 9.46 14.06 -8.87
C ASP A 109 9.06 12.82 -8.06
N THR A 110 9.79 11.70 -8.21
CA THR A 110 9.53 10.44 -7.51
C THR A 110 9.31 10.64 -6.01
N LYS A 111 10.15 11.45 -5.35
CA LYS A 111 10.02 11.70 -3.90
C LYS A 111 8.70 12.40 -3.54
N GLN A 112 8.18 13.26 -4.40
CA GLN A 112 6.90 13.96 -4.18
C GLN A 112 5.73 12.97 -4.29
N TRP A 113 5.74 12.11 -5.31
CA TRP A 113 4.73 11.05 -5.47
C TRP A 113 4.74 10.05 -4.31
N LEU A 114 5.93 9.59 -3.90
CA LEU A 114 6.08 8.72 -2.73
C LEU A 114 5.56 9.37 -1.45
N SER A 115 5.77 10.68 -1.28
CA SER A 115 5.23 11.44 -0.15
C SER A 115 3.71 11.51 -0.19
N GLY A 116 3.13 11.73 -1.38
CA GLY A 116 1.68 11.73 -1.58
C GLY A 116 1.04 10.38 -1.26
N PHE A 117 1.60 9.27 -1.76
CA PHE A 117 1.11 7.92 -1.45
C PHE A 117 1.27 7.58 0.04
N SER A 118 2.39 7.96 0.66
CA SER A 118 2.62 7.75 2.09
C SER A 118 1.62 8.55 2.93
N LEU A 119 1.31 9.78 2.56
CA LEU A 119 0.30 10.59 3.24
C LEU A 119 -1.10 9.97 3.11
N ALA A 120 -1.48 9.55 1.89
CA ALA A 120 -2.75 8.88 1.64
C ALA A 120 -2.90 7.57 2.45
N MET A 121 -1.81 6.79 2.55
CA MET A 121 -1.73 5.61 3.40
C MET A 121 -1.98 5.95 4.87
N LEU A 122 -1.25 6.94 5.42
CA LEU A 122 -1.36 7.32 6.83
C LEU A 122 -2.75 7.84 7.20
N LEU A 123 -3.35 8.69 6.36
CA LEU A 123 -4.70 9.19 6.56
C LEU A 123 -5.72 8.04 6.58
N SER A 124 -5.55 7.07 5.70
CA SER A 124 -6.45 5.92 5.60
C SER A 124 -6.32 4.96 6.78
N LEU A 125 -5.10 4.79 7.31
CA LEU A 125 -4.87 4.08 8.58
C LEU A 125 -5.53 4.82 9.75
N CYS A 126 -5.37 6.14 9.86
CA CYS A 126 -6.04 6.92 10.89
C CYS A 126 -7.56 6.79 10.82
N MET A 127 -8.16 6.87 9.62
CA MET A 127 -9.60 6.67 9.42
C MET A 127 -10.04 5.27 9.85
N ALA A 128 -9.32 4.21 9.46
CA ALA A 128 -9.62 2.85 9.90
C ALA A 128 -9.54 2.69 11.43
N GLY A 129 -8.52 3.29 12.05
CA GLY A 129 -8.33 3.29 13.50
C GLY A 129 -9.44 4.01 14.26
N MET A 130 -9.90 5.16 13.75
CA MET A 130 -11.02 5.92 14.32
C MET A 130 -12.32 5.11 14.22
N ASN A 131 -12.61 4.51 13.07
CA ASN A 131 -13.80 3.69 12.87
C ASN A 131 -13.78 2.40 13.72
N CYS A 132 -12.60 1.88 14.07
CA CYS A 132 -12.42 0.77 15.00
C CYS A 132 -12.44 1.15 16.49
N ASN A 133 -12.50 2.45 16.83
CA ASN A 133 -12.23 2.94 18.17
C ASN A 133 -10.93 2.37 18.74
N GLN A 134 -9.83 2.50 18.00
CA GLN A 134 -8.51 2.08 18.45
C GLN A 134 -7.92 3.02 19.50
N MET A 135 -6.99 2.49 20.29
CA MET A 135 -6.38 3.20 21.42
C MET A 135 -5.03 3.81 21.07
N PHE A 136 -4.51 4.61 22.01
CA PHE A 136 -3.23 5.33 21.87
C PHE A 136 -2.06 4.50 21.32
N PRO A 137 -1.84 3.22 21.72
CA PRO A 137 -0.74 2.42 21.16
C PRO A 137 -0.80 2.25 19.64
N TYR A 138 -2.00 2.13 19.07
CA TYR A 138 -2.18 2.04 17.62
C TYR A 138 -1.71 3.33 16.92
N TYR A 139 -2.15 4.49 17.39
CA TYR A 139 -1.77 5.77 16.78
C TYR A 139 -0.27 6.07 16.96
N SER A 140 0.34 5.62 18.05
CA SER A 140 1.80 5.72 18.23
C SER A 140 2.56 4.90 17.19
N ALA A 141 2.05 3.72 16.82
CA ALA A 141 2.62 2.90 15.76
C ALA A 141 2.42 3.52 14.37
N VAL A 142 1.24 4.10 14.10
CA VAL A 142 0.99 4.84 12.85
C VAL A 142 1.94 6.03 12.72
N ALA A 143 2.19 6.77 13.81
CA ALA A 143 3.17 7.85 13.83
C ALA A 143 4.61 7.35 13.57
N ALA A 144 4.99 6.22 14.18
CA ALA A 144 6.29 5.59 13.94
C ALA A 144 6.46 5.15 12.47
N VAL A 145 5.40 4.60 11.86
CA VAL A 145 5.37 4.27 10.43
C VAL A 145 5.55 5.52 9.58
N GLY A 146 4.86 6.62 9.91
CA GLY A 146 5.01 7.89 9.22
C GLY A 146 6.43 8.44 9.29
N ALA A 147 7.06 8.39 10.47
CA ALA A 147 8.45 8.78 10.65
C ALA A 147 9.42 7.89 9.85
N HIS A 148 9.18 6.58 9.83
CA HIS A 148 9.97 5.62 9.05
C HIS A 148 9.88 5.89 7.55
N LEU A 149 8.67 6.09 7.01
CA LEU A 149 8.45 6.41 5.60
C LEU A 149 9.03 7.77 5.22
N ALA A 150 8.86 8.79 6.06
CA ALA A 150 9.44 10.11 5.82
C ALA A 150 10.98 10.04 5.78
N HIS A 151 11.60 9.33 6.72
CA HIS A 151 13.05 9.11 6.71
C HIS A 151 13.50 8.32 5.48
N GLN A 152 12.75 7.28 5.10
CA GLN A 152 13.00 6.47 3.91
C GLN A 152 12.99 7.32 2.64
N ILE A 153 11.95 8.15 2.44
CA ILE A 153 11.79 9.01 1.27
C ILE A 153 12.85 10.13 1.23
N TYR A 154 13.13 10.74 2.39
CA TYR A 154 14.13 11.81 2.48
C TYR A 154 15.52 11.31 2.08
N THR A 155 15.94 10.17 2.64
CA THR A 155 17.26 9.59 2.41
C THR A 155 17.38 8.75 1.13
N LEU A 156 16.29 8.53 0.40
CA LEU A 156 16.29 7.73 -0.82
C LEU A 156 17.16 8.36 -1.92
N ASP A 157 18.08 7.58 -2.46
CA ASP A 157 18.85 7.91 -3.66
C ASP A 157 18.37 7.03 -4.84
N ILE A 158 17.58 7.63 -5.73
CA ILE A 158 16.91 6.95 -6.84
C ILE A 158 17.88 6.47 -7.95
N ASP A 159 19.12 6.95 -7.96
CA ASP A 159 20.11 6.61 -8.99
C ASP A 159 21.09 5.52 -8.53
N LYS A 160 20.98 5.11 -7.25
CA LYS A 160 21.75 4.00 -6.65
C LYS A 160 20.85 2.78 -6.42
N PRO A 161 20.88 1.76 -7.29
CA PRO A 161 20.05 0.56 -7.15
C PRO A 161 20.21 -0.15 -5.79
N GLU A 162 21.41 -0.13 -5.20
CA GLU A 162 21.65 -0.70 -3.87
C GLU A 162 20.88 0.04 -2.75
N ASP A 163 20.73 1.36 -2.85
CA ASP A 163 19.94 2.12 -1.88
C ASP A 163 18.45 1.84 -2.07
N CYS A 164 17.97 1.79 -3.32
CA CYS A 164 16.59 1.39 -3.65
C CYS A 164 16.25 0.02 -3.05
N TRP A 165 17.14 -0.99 -3.21
CA TRP A 165 16.94 -2.31 -2.60
C TRP A 165 16.89 -2.25 -1.06
N LYS A 166 17.81 -1.50 -0.44
CA LYS A 166 17.82 -1.33 1.03
C LYS A 166 16.53 -0.68 1.53
N LYS A 167 16.03 0.35 0.84
CA LYS A 167 14.76 1.01 1.18
C LYS A 167 13.56 0.07 0.95
N PHE A 168 13.55 -0.68 -0.15
CA PHE A 168 12.55 -1.71 -0.41
C PHE A 168 12.52 -2.75 0.72
N ALA A 169 13.66 -3.34 1.06
CA ALA A 169 13.76 -4.33 2.14
C ALA A 169 13.32 -3.77 3.51
N SER A 170 13.61 -2.48 3.76
CA SER A 170 13.21 -1.77 4.97
C SER A 170 11.70 -1.63 5.14
N ASN A 171 10.90 -1.78 4.07
CA ASN A 171 9.43 -1.78 4.16
C ASN A 171 8.87 -2.93 5.01
N ARG A 172 9.60 -4.04 5.21
CA ARG A 172 9.20 -5.09 6.16
C ARG A 172 8.94 -4.53 7.57
N THR A 173 9.70 -3.51 7.97
CA THR A 173 9.56 -2.83 9.27
C THR A 173 8.19 -2.18 9.44
N VAL A 174 7.61 -1.64 8.36
CA VAL A 174 6.27 -1.01 8.37
C VAL A 174 5.21 -2.03 8.82
N GLY A 175 5.24 -3.24 8.26
CA GLY A 175 4.33 -4.31 8.65
C GLY A 175 4.48 -4.71 10.11
N VAL A 176 5.72 -4.80 10.62
CA VAL A 176 6.00 -5.14 12.02
C VAL A 176 5.51 -4.05 12.98
N LEU A 177 5.74 -2.78 12.65
CA LEU A 177 5.28 -1.64 13.44
C LEU A 177 3.75 -1.60 13.53
N LEU A 178 3.05 -1.71 12.39
CA LEU A 178 1.59 -1.72 12.36
C LEU A 178 1.01 -2.91 13.11
N PHE A 179 1.55 -4.12 12.91
CA PHE A 179 1.10 -5.31 13.61
C PHE A 179 1.24 -5.17 15.13
N THR A 180 2.40 -4.69 15.59
CA THR A 180 2.66 -4.46 17.02
C THR A 180 1.71 -3.40 17.59
N GLY A 181 1.47 -2.32 16.85
CA GLY A 181 0.52 -1.27 17.24
C GLY A 181 -0.92 -1.78 17.39
N ILE A 182 -1.38 -2.61 16.45
CA ILE A 182 -2.73 -3.22 16.50
C ILE A 182 -2.84 -4.16 17.71
N VAL A 183 -1.86 -5.02 17.94
CA VAL A 183 -1.86 -5.96 19.07
C VAL A 183 -1.87 -5.19 20.40
N LEU A 184 -0.98 -4.21 20.57
CA LEU A 184 -0.91 -3.40 21.78
C LEU A 184 -2.18 -2.56 21.98
N GLY A 185 -2.75 -2.01 20.91
CA GLY A 185 -4.02 -1.28 20.94
C GLY A 185 -5.18 -2.16 21.44
N ASN A 186 -5.28 -3.39 20.93
CA ASN A 186 -6.30 -4.34 21.35
C ASN A 186 -6.11 -4.84 22.78
N LEU A 187 -4.87 -5.12 23.20
CA LEU A 187 -4.56 -5.53 24.57
C LEU A 187 -4.87 -4.41 25.58
N TRP A 188 -4.61 -3.16 25.20
CA TRP A 188 -5.00 -2.01 26.02
C TRP A 188 -6.52 -1.89 26.11
N LYS A 189 -7.22 -2.06 25.00
CA LYS A 189 -8.69 -1.98 24.93
C LYS A 189 -9.39 -2.98 25.85
N GLN A 190 -8.82 -4.16 26.03
CA GLN A 190 -9.31 -5.15 27.00
C GLN A 190 -9.11 -4.74 28.46
N LYS A 191 -8.10 -3.93 28.76
CA LYS A 191 -7.78 -3.47 30.13
C LYS A 191 -8.54 -2.21 30.55
N ASP A 192 -9.28 -1.58 29.65
CA ASP A 192 -10.02 -0.36 29.95
C ASP A 192 -11.18 -0.68 30.92
N PRO A 193 -11.22 -0.05 32.12
CA PRO A 193 -12.20 -0.39 33.16
C PRO A 193 -13.66 -0.28 32.70
N LYS A 194 -13.96 0.55 31.68
CA LYS A 194 -15.31 0.65 31.10
C LYS A 194 -15.78 -0.64 30.42
N ASN A 195 -14.87 -1.48 29.90
CA ASN A 195 -15.20 -2.79 29.31
C ASN A 195 -15.20 -3.92 30.36
N ILE A 196 -14.67 -3.67 31.56
CA ILE A 196 -14.55 -4.66 32.64
C ILE A 196 -15.83 -4.66 33.51
N GLU A 197 -16.57 -3.55 33.56
CA GLU A 197 -17.79 -3.40 34.37
C GLU A 197 -19.08 -3.87 33.67
N GLU A 198 -19.07 -4.11 32.34
CA GLU A 198 -20.22 -4.57 31.56
C GLU A 198 -20.62 -6.07 31.61
N PRO A 199 -20.06 -7.01 32.42
CA PRO A 199 -20.52 -8.41 32.41
C PRO A 199 -21.78 -8.73 33.25
N LEU A 200 -22.32 -7.83 34.10
CA LEU A 200 -23.31 -8.24 35.12
C LEU A 200 -24.68 -7.53 35.08
N GLU A 201 -24.90 -6.49 34.28
CA GLU A 201 -26.16 -5.73 34.34
C GLU A 201 -27.19 -6.09 33.26
N ASN A 202 -26.85 -6.94 32.28
CA ASN A 202 -27.81 -7.45 31.28
C ASN A 202 -27.83 -8.98 31.30
N LYS A 203 -28.65 -9.56 32.18
CA LYS A 203 -29.09 -10.95 32.13
C LYS A 203 -30.60 -11.03 32.33
#